data_AF-A0A519YQD0-F1
#
_entry.id   AF-A0A519YQD0-F1
#
_cell.length_a   1.000
_cell.length_b   1.000
_cell.length_c   1.000
_cell.angle_alpha   90.00
_cell.angle_beta   90.00
_cell.angle_gamma   90.00
#
_symmetry.space_group_name_H-M   'P 1'
#
loop_
_entity.id
_entity.type
_entity.pdbx_description
1 polymer ?
#
loop_
_entity_poly.entity_id
_entity_poly.type
_entity_poly.pdbx_seq_one_letter_code
_entity_poly.pdbx_strand_id
1 'polypeptide(L)'
;MPAAHYRRNPTLRTIRPGYPGNKLIGKEFCNGETLYEPSFGTLLRWQLTANPQKAEKQRDIWAPAVVPCAEAFFSTQDMLVWLGHAGFLLRVGGVSLLFDPVLVSSLGLRHRHPLPCRPEDVRNIDYLLLSHLHRDHADEATLKIVARQNPTMQALGPLGAAELLRGWAPALPVQEAGWWQ
;
A
#
# COMPACT_ATOMS: atom_id res chain seq x y z
N MET A 1 18.89 24.17 -8.83
CA MET A 1 18.25 23.08 -8.07
C MET A 1 17.05 23.65 -7.33
N PRO A 2 15.88 22.99 -7.35
CA PRO A 2 14.74 23.42 -6.55
C PRO A 2 15.12 23.44 -5.07
N ALA A 3 14.66 24.44 -4.32
CA ALA A 3 14.87 24.49 -2.88
C ALA A 3 14.05 23.39 -2.18
N ALA A 4 14.63 22.80 -1.13
CA ALA A 4 13.91 21.88 -0.28
C ALA A 4 12.83 22.63 0.52
N HIS A 5 11.67 22.00 0.67
CA HIS A 5 10.59 22.49 1.54
C HIS A 5 9.87 21.29 2.18
N TYR A 6 8.92 21.58 3.07
CA TYR A 6 8.26 20.55 3.87
C TYR A 6 6.75 20.60 3.72
N ARG A 7 6.12 19.44 3.58
CA ARG A 7 4.66 19.27 3.55
C ARG A 7 4.21 18.46 4.74
N ARG A 8 3.07 18.86 5.31
CA ARG A 8 2.36 18.16 6.38
C ARG A 8 0.86 18.37 6.20
N ASN A 9 0.05 17.52 6.81
CA ASN A 9 -1.39 17.75 6.92
C ASN A 9 -1.66 18.74 8.08
N PRO A 10 -2.15 19.97 7.84
CA PRO A 10 -2.37 20.94 8.91
C PRO A 10 -3.50 20.55 9.88
N THR A 11 -4.34 19.58 9.53
CA THR A 11 -5.45 19.13 10.40
C THR A 11 -5.03 18.08 11.43
N LEU A 12 -3.82 17.52 11.30
CA LEU A 12 -3.29 16.48 12.18
C LEU A 12 -2.18 17.02 13.07
N ARG A 13 -2.17 16.57 14.33
CA ARG A 13 -1.14 16.91 15.30
C ARG A 13 0.16 16.20 14.94
N THR A 14 1.26 16.95 14.87
CA THR A 14 2.60 16.35 14.80
C THR A 14 3.07 15.95 16.20
N ILE A 15 3.36 14.67 16.41
CA ILE A 15 3.76 14.13 17.73
C ILE A 15 5.24 14.39 18.04
N ARG A 16 6.09 14.49 17.02
CA ARG A 16 7.52 14.75 17.18
C ARG A 16 7.79 16.25 17.27
N PRO A 17 8.27 16.78 18.41
CA PRO A 17 8.56 18.20 18.56
C PRO A 17 9.56 18.69 17.51
N GLY A 18 9.29 19.86 16.92
CA GLY A 18 10.17 20.47 15.92
C GLY A 18 10.21 19.75 14.56
N TYR A 19 9.41 18.70 14.33
CA TYR A 19 9.37 18.05 13.03
C TYR A 19 8.67 18.95 11.99
N PRO A 20 9.36 19.36 10.92
CA PRO A 20 8.82 20.34 9.97
C PRO A 20 7.79 19.75 9.00
N GLY A 21 7.76 18.43 8.83
CA GLY A 21 6.96 17.71 7.84
C GLY A 21 7.84 16.83 6.94
N ASN A 22 7.21 16.17 5.97
CA ASN A 22 7.91 15.38 4.96
C ASN A 22 8.64 16.32 4.00
N LYS A 23 9.93 16.04 3.74
CA LYS A 23 10.76 16.86 2.84
C LYS A 23 10.38 16.61 1.38
N LEU A 24 10.36 17.69 0.61
CA LEU A 24 10.22 17.70 -0.84
C LEU A 24 11.34 18.48 -1.49
N ILE A 25 11.72 18.09 -2.69
CA ILE A 25 12.55 18.86 -3.61
C ILE A 25 11.73 19.02 -4.89
N GLY A 26 11.37 20.26 -5.23
CA GLY A 26 10.44 20.50 -6.34
C GLY A 26 9.04 19.95 -6.03
N LYS A 27 8.58 18.92 -6.74
CA LYS A 27 7.27 18.28 -6.47
C LYS A 27 7.39 16.88 -5.84
N GLU A 28 8.62 16.40 -5.64
CA GLU A 28 8.89 15.02 -5.27
C GLU A 28 9.28 14.91 -3.80
N PHE A 29 8.74 13.90 -3.12
CA PHE A 29 9.16 13.56 -1.77
C PHE A 29 10.60 13.03 -1.76
N CYS A 30 11.39 13.46 -0.79
CA CYS A 30 12.80 13.11 -0.68
C CYS A 30 13.11 12.67 0.75
N ASN A 31 13.65 11.46 0.92
CA ASN A 31 14.12 10.98 2.23
C ASN A 31 15.55 11.44 2.56
N GLY A 32 16.34 11.85 1.55
CA GLY A 32 17.74 12.25 1.69
C GLY A 32 18.00 13.75 1.47
N GLU A 33 19.24 14.09 1.11
CA GLU A 33 19.61 15.47 0.76
C GLU A 33 19.32 15.84 -0.70
N THR A 34 19.29 14.84 -1.58
CA THR A 34 19.09 15.00 -3.02
C THR A 34 18.08 13.99 -3.54
N LEU A 35 17.43 14.32 -4.65
CA LEU A 35 16.65 13.34 -5.41
C LEU A 35 17.61 12.33 -6.05
N TYR A 36 17.20 11.06 -6.06
CA TYR A 36 17.89 10.04 -6.85
C TYR A 36 17.37 10.10 -8.28
N GLU A 37 18.17 10.63 -9.19
CA GLU A 37 17.87 10.67 -10.61
C GLU A 37 18.76 9.67 -11.34
N PRO A 38 18.25 8.48 -11.72
CA PRO A 38 19.05 7.51 -12.46
C PRO A 38 19.41 8.07 -13.84
N SER A 39 20.71 8.13 -14.15
CA SER A 39 21.18 8.51 -15.49
C SER A 39 20.83 7.45 -16.54
N PHE A 40 20.83 7.82 -17.81
CA PHE A 40 20.65 6.87 -18.92
C PHE A 40 21.66 5.70 -18.88
N GLY A 41 22.92 5.98 -18.53
CA GLY A 41 23.95 4.94 -18.38
C GLY A 41 23.65 3.96 -17.24
N THR A 42 23.01 4.44 -16.16
CA THR A 42 22.55 3.60 -15.05
C THR A 42 21.47 2.62 -15.52
N LEU A 43 20.51 3.10 -16.32
CA LEU A 43 19.43 2.28 -16.88
C LEU A 43 19.97 1.22 -17.85
N LEU A 44 20.87 1.62 -18.76
CA LEU A 44 21.49 0.71 -19.72
C LEU A 44 22.30 -0.37 -19.01
N ARG A 45 23.09 0.02 -18.01
CA ARG A 45 23.83 -0.93 -17.17
C ARG A 45 22.89 -1.90 -16.48
N TRP A 46 21.80 -1.43 -15.87
CA TRP A 46 20.83 -2.30 -15.20
C TRP A 46 20.21 -3.32 -16.16
N GLN A 47 19.85 -2.90 -17.38
CA GLN A 47 19.29 -3.81 -18.40
C GLN A 47 20.30 -4.85 -18.90
N LEU A 48 21.57 -4.47 -19.06
CA LEU A 48 22.62 -5.33 -19.60
C LEU A 48 23.29 -6.20 -18.53
N THR A 49 23.16 -5.85 -17.25
CA THR A 49 23.78 -6.61 -16.15
C THR A 49 23.06 -7.95 -15.98
N ALA A 50 23.80 -9.04 -16.11
CA ALA A 50 23.27 -10.37 -15.84
C ALA A 50 22.82 -10.46 -14.37
N ASN A 51 21.62 -11.00 -14.15
CA ASN A 51 21.15 -11.34 -12.81
C ASN A 51 21.68 -12.76 -12.46
N PRO A 52 22.73 -12.90 -11.63
CA PRO A 52 23.31 -14.21 -11.30
C PRO A 52 22.30 -15.15 -10.62
N GLN A 53 21.27 -14.61 -9.98
CA GLN A 53 20.22 -15.36 -9.30
C GLN A 53 19.02 -15.69 -10.20
N LYS A 54 19.05 -15.36 -11.50
CA LYS A 54 17.89 -15.57 -12.39
C LYS A 54 17.45 -17.03 -12.42
N ALA A 55 18.40 -17.97 -12.58
CA ALA A 55 18.11 -19.40 -12.62
C ALA A 55 17.62 -19.92 -11.27
N GLU A 56 18.20 -19.45 -10.16
CA GLU A 56 17.74 -19.79 -8.81
C GLU A 56 16.30 -19.33 -8.56
N LYS A 57 15.97 -18.07 -8.88
CA LYS A 57 14.62 -17.52 -8.77
C LYS A 57 13.58 -18.23 -9.63
N GLN A 58 14.00 -18.82 -10.75
CA GLN A 58 13.13 -19.60 -11.63
C GLN A 58 12.91 -21.05 -11.13
N ARG A 59 13.87 -21.59 -10.38
CA ARG A 59 13.76 -22.94 -9.76
C ARG A 59 13.00 -22.92 -8.45
N ASP A 60 12.93 -21.78 -7.78
CA ASP A 60 12.12 -21.61 -6.59
C ASP A 60 10.62 -21.60 -6.94
N ILE A 61 10.00 -22.76 -6.74
CA ILE A 61 8.58 -23.02 -6.91
C ILE A 61 7.83 -23.09 -5.57
N TRP A 62 8.51 -22.79 -4.46
CA TRP A 62 7.86 -22.87 -3.15
C TRP A 62 6.74 -21.83 -3.06
N ALA A 63 5.61 -22.27 -2.51
CA ALA A 63 4.47 -21.43 -2.21
C ALA A 63 3.92 -21.82 -0.82
N PRO A 64 3.45 -20.85 -0.02
CA PRO A 64 2.83 -21.16 1.25
C PRO A 64 1.52 -21.93 1.04
N ALA A 65 1.19 -22.80 1.99
CA ALA A 65 -0.14 -23.41 2.03
C ALA A 65 -1.20 -22.32 2.25
N VAL A 66 -2.25 -22.34 1.42
CA VAL A 66 -3.32 -21.32 1.48
C VAL A 66 -4.44 -21.83 2.36
N VAL A 67 -4.75 -21.08 3.41
CA VAL A 67 -5.90 -21.35 4.29
C VAL A 67 -7.03 -20.39 3.88
N PRO A 68 -8.21 -20.90 3.48
CA PRO A 68 -9.37 -20.05 3.20
C PRO A 68 -9.73 -19.19 4.39
N CYS A 69 -9.94 -17.89 4.18
CA CYS A 69 -10.12 -16.91 5.25
C CYS A 69 -11.36 -16.02 5.11
N ALA A 70 -12.29 -16.35 4.21
CA ALA A 70 -13.51 -15.54 4.01
C ALA A 70 -14.32 -15.33 5.31
N GLU A 71 -14.38 -16.34 6.18
CA GLU A 71 -15.06 -16.25 7.49
C GLU A 71 -14.40 -15.24 8.45
N ALA A 72 -13.12 -14.92 8.25
CA ALA A 72 -12.43 -13.92 9.07
C ALA A 72 -13.09 -12.54 8.95
N PHE A 73 -13.69 -12.19 7.81
CA PHE A 73 -14.36 -10.89 7.67
C PHE A 73 -15.60 -10.75 8.56
N PHE A 74 -16.16 -11.84 9.09
CA PHE A 74 -17.35 -11.85 9.94
C PHE A 74 -17.07 -12.21 11.41
N SER A 75 -15.86 -12.65 11.74
CA SER A 75 -15.48 -12.99 13.11
C SER A 75 -15.45 -11.75 14.03
N THR A 76 -15.78 -11.90 15.30
CA THR A 76 -15.64 -10.83 16.31
C THR A 76 -14.37 -10.94 17.13
N GLN A 77 -13.55 -11.96 16.87
CA GLN A 77 -12.32 -12.23 17.62
C GLN A 77 -11.16 -11.36 17.13
N ASP A 78 -10.26 -11.05 18.05
CA ASP A 78 -8.98 -10.44 17.72
C ASP A 78 -8.12 -11.44 16.93
N MET A 79 -7.60 -11.02 15.78
CA MET A 79 -6.87 -11.88 14.87
C MET A 79 -6.03 -11.09 13.86
N LEU A 80 -5.02 -11.75 13.31
CA LEU A 80 -4.24 -11.27 12.17
C LEU A 80 -4.28 -12.34 11.07
N VAL A 81 -4.70 -11.95 9.87
CA VAL A 81 -4.74 -12.81 8.69
C VAL A 81 -3.85 -12.22 7.61
N TRP A 82 -2.93 -13.04 7.09
CA TRP A 82 -2.11 -12.67 5.94
C TRP A 82 -2.85 -12.99 4.64
N LEU A 83 -3.05 -11.96 3.80
CA LEU A 83 -3.75 -12.06 2.52
C LEU A 83 -2.78 -12.24 1.33
N GLY A 84 -1.47 -12.14 1.58
CA GLY A 84 -0.40 -12.22 0.58
C GLY A 84 0.35 -10.89 0.41
N HIS A 85 1.64 -10.95 0.06
CA HIS A 85 2.54 -9.78 -0.01
C HIS A 85 2.49 -8.95 1.29
N ALA A 86 2.17 -7.65 1.20
CA ALA A 86 1.95 -6.75 2.34
C ALA A 86 0.47 -6.66 2.76
N GLY A 87 -0.39 -7.50 2.19
CA GLY A 87 -1.82 -7.54 2.47
C GLY A 87 -2.14 -8.22 3.80
N PHE A 88 -2.76 -7.51 4.74
CA PHE A 88 -3.20 -8.07 6.02
C PHE A 88 -4.59 -7.60 6.42
N LEU A 89 -5.36 -8.49 7.06
CA LEU A 89 -6.50 -8.13 7.89
C LEU A 89 -6.09 -8.24 9.36
N LEU A 90 -6.21 -7.16 10.11
CA LEU A 90 -6.07 -7.16 11.57
C LEU A 90 -7.42 -6.77 12.17
N ARG A 91 -7.95 -7.62 13.05
CA ARG A 91 -9.04 -7.26 13.95
C ARG A 91 -8.48 -7.18 15.36
N VAL A 92 -8.71 -6.06 16.03
CA VAL A 92 -8.25 -5.86 17.42
C VAL A 92 -9.18 -4.90 18.14
N GLY A 93 -9.65 -5.29 19.33
CA GLY A 93 -10.54 -4.46 20.14
C GLY A 93 -11.85 -4.10 19.42
N GLY A 94 -12.34 -5.00 18.56
CA GLY A 94 -13.55 -4.79 17.76
C GLY A 94 -13.38 -3.90 16.52
N VAL A 95 -12.16 -3.43 16.21
CA VAL A 95 -11.84 -2.62 15.03
C VAL A 95 -11.15 -3.46 13.97
N SER A 96 -11.54 -3.30 12.71
CA SER A 96 -11.05 -4.05 11.56
C SER A 96 -10.22 -3.17 10.63
N LEU A 97 -8.95 -3.54 10.47
CA LEU A 97 -7.93 -2.81 9.73
C LEU A 97 -7.48 -3.66 8.54
N LEU A 98 -7.50 -3.10 7.33
CA LEU A 98 -7.00 -3.72 6.11
C LEU A 98 -5.75 -2.99 5.64
N PHE A 99 -4.64 -3.71 5.46
CA PHE A 99 -3.37 -3.14 5.04
C PHE A 99 -3.06 -3.52 3.60
N ASP A 100 -2.62 -2.55 2.79
CA ASP A 100 -2.03 -2.74 1.45
C ASP A 100 -2.63 -3.88 0.60
N PRO A 101 -3.97 -3.92 0.38
CA PRO A 101 -4.61 -5.05 -0.27
C PRO A 101 -4.28 -5.07 -1.77
N VAL A 102 -3.76 -6.21 -2.24
CA VAL A 102 -3.59 -6.51 -3.67
C VAL A 102 -4.21 -7.87 -3.96
N LEU A 103 -5.47 -7.85 -4.38
CA LEU A 103 -6.33 -9.04 -4.53
C LEU A 103 -6.70 -9.31 -5.99
N VAL A 104 -6.16 -8.53 -6.93
CA VAL A 104 -6.34 -8.73 -8.36
C VAL A 104 -4.98 -8.82 -9.03
N SER A 105 -4.74 -9.92 -9.76
CA SER A 105 -3.54 -10.05 -10.59
C SER A 105 -3.64 -9.14 -11.81
N SER A 106 -2.56 -8.43 -12.14
CA SER A 106 -2.46 -7.56 -13.32
C SER A 106 -1.14 -7.79 -14.08
N LEU A 107 -0.99 -7.14 -15.23
CA LEU A 107 0.24 -7.23 -16.01
C LEU A 107 1.41 -6.65 -15.19
N GLY A 108 2.38 -7.52 -14.86
CA GLY A 108 3.56 -7.19 -14.04
C GLY A 108 3.41 -7.50 -12.54
N LEU A 109 2.19 -7.79 -12.06
CA LEU A 109 1.87 -8.11 -10.67
C LEU A 109 1.01 -9.36 -10.65
N ARG A 110 1.65 -10.52 -10.63
CA ARG A 110 1.00 -11.83 -10.61
C ARG A 110 1.25 -12.50 -9.27
N HIS A 111 0.17 -12.96 -8.65
CA HIS A 111 0.27 -13.79 -7.45
C HIS A 111 0.95 -15.12 -7.80
N ARG A 112 1.93 -15.53 -7.00
CA ARG A 112 2.58 -16.85 -7.14
C ARG A 112 1.77 -17.97 -6.51
N HIS A 113 0.85 -17.64 -5.60
CA HIS A 113 -0.03 -18.55 -4.90
C HIS A 113 -1.49 -18.10 -5.08
N PRO A 114 -2.47 -18.99 -4.91
CA PRO A 114 -3.87 -18.61 -4.82
C PRO A 114 -4.10 -17.58 -3.70
N LEU A 115 -5.13 -16.75 -3.86
CA LEU A 115 -5.57 -15.86 -2.79
C LEU A 115 -6.30 -16.65 -1.70
N PRO A 116 -6.15 -16.29 -0.42
CA PRO A 116 -6.85 -16.96 0.68
C PRO A 116 -8.33 -16.56 0.78
N CYS A 117 -8.77 -15.55 0.04
CA CYS A 117 -10.16 -15.15 -0.11
C CYS A 117 -10.37 -14.50 -1.48
N ARG A 118 -11.62 -14.35 -1.90
CA ARG A 118 -11.95 -13.56 -3.08
C ARG A 118 -11.91 -12.07 -2.73
N PRO A 119 -11.64 -11.18 -3.71
CA PRO A 119 -11.80 -9.74 -3.50
C PRO A 119 -13.19 -9.38 -2.98
N GLU A 120 -14.22 -10.15 -3.37
CA GLU A 120 -15.60 -9.89 -2.99
C GLU A 120 -15.97 -10.33 -1.56
N ASP A 121 -15.07 -11.02 -0.87
CA ASP A 121 -15.28 -11.45 0.52
C ASP A 121 -14.88 -10.34 1.51
N VAL A 122 -14.12 -9.33 1.06
CA VAL A 122 -13.54 -8.28 1.92
C VAL A 122 -14.63 -7.31 2.38
N ARG A 123 -15.18 -7.58 3.56
CA ARG A 123 -16.26 -6.80 4.18
C ARG A 123 -15.96 -6.46 5.63
N ASN A 124 -16.77 -5.57 6.19
CA ASN A 124 -16.71 -5.14 7.59
C ASN A 124 -15.33 -4.56 7.96
N ILE A 125 -14.77 -3.73 7.08
CA ILE A 125 -13.51 -3.01 7.29
C ILE A 125 -13.80 -1.59 7.76
N ASP A 126 -13.21 -1.21 8.89
CA ASP A 126 -13.33 0.14 9.44
C ASP A 126 -12.28 1.08 8.82
N TYR A 127 -11.04 0.61 8.72
CA TYR A 127 -9.95 1.39 8.14
C TYR A 127 -9.14 0.62 7.10
N LEU A 128 -8.89 1.28 5.97
CA LEU A 128 -7.89 0.86 4.99
C LEU A 128 -6.60 1.64 5.24
N LEU A 129 -5.49 0.95 5.43
CA LEU A 129 -4.17 1.53 5.66
C LEU A 129 -3.30 1.28 4.44
N LEU A 130 -2.85 2.36 3.80
CA LEU A 130 -1.93 2.32 2.67
C LEU A 130 -0.56 2.84 3.11
N SER A 131 0.46 1.98 3.05
CA SER A 131 1.84 2.37 3.39
C SER A 131 2.41 3.34 2.35
N HIS A 132 2.13 3.08 1.07
CA HIS A 132 2.48 3.92 -0.07
C HIS A 132 1.64 3.56 -1.31
N LEU A 133 1.83 4.27 -2.42
CA LEU A 133 0.96 4.19 -3.59
C LEU A 133 1.58 3.45 -4.79
N HIS A 134 2.56 2.59 -4.56
CA HIS A 134 3.02 1.68 -5.61
C HIS A 134 1.99 0.59 -5.85
N ARG A 135 1.96 0.05 -7.07
CA ARG A 135 0.94 -0.90 -7.52
C ARG A 135 0.90 -2.21 -6.73
N ASP A 136 2.00 -2.57 -6.08
CA ASP A 136 2.11 -3.75 -5.21
C ASP A 136 1.61 -3.49 -3.77
N HIS A 137 1.18 -2.27 -3.47
CA HIS A 137 0.56 -1.89 -2.18
C HIS A 137 -0.80 -1.19 -2.35
N ALA A 138 -1.02 -0.54 -3.49
CA ALA A 138 -2.27 0.13 -3.86
C ALA A 138 -2.64 -0.20 -5.31
N ASP A 139 -3.53 -1.18 -5.48
CA ASP A 139 -4.04 -1.62 -6.78
C ASP A 139 -5.45 -1.06 -7.05
N GLU A 140 -5.64 -0.43 -8.21
CA GLU A 140 -6.89 0.24 -8.58
C GLU A 140 -8.09 -0.73 -8.59
N ALA A 141 -7.92 -1.93 -9.15
CA ALA A 141 -9.02 -2.89 -9.26
C ALA A 141 -9.42 -3.41 -7.89
N THR A 142 -8.44 -3.74 -7.05
CA THR A 142 -8.64 -4.17 -5.67
C THR A 142 -9.37 -3.09 -4.87
N LEU A 143 -8.87 -1.85 -4.90
CA LEU A 143 -9.44 -0.76 -4.11
C LEU A 143 -10.84 -0.36 -4.56
N LYS A 144 -11.17 -0.44 -5.86
CA LYS A 144 -12.54 -0.26 -6.37
C LYS A 144 -13.52 -1.29 -5.82
N ILE A 145 -13.09 -2.53 -5.66
CA ILE A 145 -13.92 -3.61 -5.09
C ILE A 145 -14.08 -3.37 -3.59
N VAL A 146 -12.98 -3.23 -2.86
CA VAL A 146 -12.98 -3.06 -1.40
C VAL A 146 -13.80 -1.84 -0.97
N ALA A 147 -13.62 -0.69 -1.62
CA ALA A 147 -14.38 0.53 -1.29
C ALA A 147 -15.88 0.37 -1.55
N ARG A 148 -16.27 -0.36 -2.60
CA ARG A 148 -17.68 -0.64 -2.89
C ARG A 148 -18.32 -1.53 -1.82
N GLN A 149 -17.55 -2.46 -1.26
CA GLN A 149 -18.04 -3.41 -0.27
C GLN A 149 -18.06 -2.84 1.15
N ASN A 150 -17.29 -1.78 1.39
CA ASN A 150 -17.15 -1.15 2.70
C ASN A 150 -17.43 0.35 2.60
N PRO A 151 -18.71 0.76 2.40
CA PRO A 151 -19.06 2.15 2.12
C PRO A 151 -18.80 3.11 3.30
N THR A 152 -18.62 2.59 4.52
CA THR A 152 -18.32 3.36 5.74
C THR A 152 -16.83 3.37 6.10
N MET A 153 -15.99 2.65 5.34
CA MET A 153 -14.56 2.53 5.60
C MET A 153 -13.84 3.85 5.38
N GLN A 154 -12.88 4.18 6.24
CA GLN A 154 -11.98 5.31 6.05
C GLN A 154 -10.61 4.84 5.57
N ALA A 155 -10.09 5.44 4.51
CA ALA A 155 -8.71 5.23 4.08
C ALA A 155 -7.74 6.16 4.83
N LEU A 156 -6.64 5.59 5.29
CA LEU A 156 -5.51 6.27 5.90
C LEU A 156 -4.30 6.04 4.98
N GLY A 157 -3.67 7.11 4.52
CA GLY A 157 -2.58 7.00 3.55
C GLY A 157 -1.57 8.15 3.60
N PRO A 158 -0.53 8.09 2.78
CA PRO A 158 0.49 9.14 2.73
C PRO A 158 -0.06 10.43 2.12
N LEU A 159 0.65 11.54 2.35
CA LEU A 159 0.39 12.83 1.70
C LEU A 159 0.29 12.69 0.17
N GLY A 160 -0.80 13.16 -0.43
CA GLY A 160 -1.10 13.04 -1.87
C GLY A 160 -1.94 11.82 -2.28
N ALA A 161 -2.22 10.88 -1.36
CA ALA A 161 -3.04 9.71 -1.66
C ALA A 161 -4.49 10.05 -2.06
N ALA A 162 -5.07 11.10 -1.51
CA ALA A 162 -6.46 11.45 -1.76
C ALA A 162 -6.73 11.81 -3.22
N GLU A 163 -5.76 12.42 -3.92
CA GLU A 163 -5.88 12.77 -5.34
C GLU A 163 -6.03 11.50 -6.20
N LEU A 164 -5.14 10.51 -5.97
CA LEU A 164 -5.17 9.25 -6.69
C LEU A 164 -6.41 8.42 -6.35
N LEU A 165 -6.71 8.27 -5.05
CA LEU A 165 -7.82 7.46 -4.58
C LEU A 165 -9.17 8.02 -5.00
N ARG A 166 -9.32 9.35 -5.14
CA ARG A 166 -10.55 9.96 -5.67
C ARG A 166 -10.83 9.54 -7.11
N GLY A 167 -9.79 9.30 -7.91
CA GLY A 167 -9.95 8.77 -9.27
C GLY A 167 -10.43 7.32 -9.31
N TRP A 168 -10.14 6.53 -8.27
CA TRP A 168 -10.49 5.11 -8.20
C TRP A 168 -11.81 4.86 -7.45
N ALA A 169 -11.97 5.48 -6.29
CA ALA A 169 -13.11 5.34 -5.39
C ALA A 169 -13.54 6.74 -4.86
N PRO A 170 -14.34 7.50 -5.64
CA PRO A 170 -14.66 8.90 -5.32
C PRO A 170 -15.36 9.12 -3.97
N ALA A 171 -16.09 8.12 -3.49
CA ALA A 171 -16.84 8.18 -2.23
C ALA A 171 -16.03 7.74 -1.01
N LEU A 172 -14.80 7.21 -1.19
CA LEU A 172 -13.95 6.74 -0.10
C LEU A 172 -13.37 7.94 0.66
N PRO A 173 -13.70 8.14 1.96
CA PRO A 173 -13.07 9.16 2.77
C PRO A 173 -11.58 8.85 2.93
N VAL A 174 -10.71 9.83 2.70
CA VAL A 174 -9.25 9.67 2.81
C VAL A 174 -8.69 10.68 3.80
N GLN A 175 -7.96 10.19 4.81
CA GLN A 175 -7.12 11.00 5.68
C GLN A 175 -5.65 10.78 5.31
N GLU A 176 -4.99 11.86 4.91
CA GLU A 176 -3.57 11.86 4.58
C GLU A 176 -2.73 12.22 5.80
N ALA A 177 -1.61 11.53 6.01
CA ALA A 177 -0.64 11.86 7.05
C ALA A 177 0.79 11.94 6.49
N GLY A 178 1.56 12.91 7.00
CA GLY A 178 3.01 12.86 6.92
C GLY A 178 3.58 11.96 8.02
N TRP A 179 4.89 11.77 8.03
CA TRP A 179 5.56 11.11 9.15
C TRP A 179 5.29 11.89 10.44
N TRP A 180 5.13 11.16 11.55
CA TRP A 180 4.87 11.75 12.88
C TRP A 180 3.55 12.52 13.00
N GLN A 181 2.59 12.34 12.08
CA GLN A 181 1.24 12.91 12.14
C GLN A 181 0.17 11.85 12.38
#